data_AF-A0A7Y5E2D9-F1
#
_entry.id   AF-A0A7Y5E2D9-F1
#
_cell.length_a   1.000
_cell.length_b   1.000
_cell.length_c   1.000
_cell.angle_alpha   90.00
_cell.angle_beta   90.00
_cell.angle_gamma   90.00
#
_symmetry.space_group_name_H-M   'P 1'
#
loop_
_entity.id
_entity.type
_entity.pdbx_description
1 polymer ?
#
loop_
_entity_poly.entity_id
_entity_poly.type
_entity_poly.pdbx_seq_one_letter_code
_entity_poly.pdbx_strand_id
1 'polypeptide(L)'
;MKKLGWLVIAAAVVAPLASVADAEACGGAIWRESNERPKAKPTPAALVAKAEKSMEDGKGDVAVKTVLEAYPKLEKAAAGKDAMANRALRLAAVAAVRSNGDQSVVGAKAPVSYFDYDYGQDVNVPAKLQAPKTAEDRTARLEWSIKALRSLHEQSPNNPTITGELGEALAATPGHETEALELLSQLSDKDLLGTPQAYSALARLRFQQGLTKKSAEALQRCNAMTNKPAVCGPQLPTNPA
;
A
#
# COMPACT_ATOMS: atom_id res chain seq x y z
N MET A 1 0.47 -24.71 -46.12
CA MET A 1 1.59 -24.15 -46.89
C MET A 1 2.88 -24.36 -46.09
N LYS A 2 3.79 -25.18 -46.64
CA LYS A 2 5.15 -25.44 -46.12
C LYS A 2 6.05 -24.25 -46.42
N LYS A 3 7.02 -23.97 -45.52
CA LYS A 3 8.37 -23.38 -45.71
C LYS A 3 8.81 -22.73 -44.38
N LEU A 4 10.07 -22.69 -43.96
CA LEU A 4 11.30 -23.38 -44.31
C LEU A 4 12.27 -22.95 -43.18
N GLY A 5 13.01 -23.88 -42.57
CA GLY A 5 13.98 -23.55 -41.53
C GLY A 5 15.20 -22.83 -42.08
N TRP A 6 15.91 -22.11 -41.20
CA TRP A 6 17.30 -21.73 -41.40
C TRP A 6 18.07 -21.98 -40.10
N LEU A 7 18.95 -22.97 -40.18
CA LEU A 7 20.00 -23.32 -39.24
C LEU A 7 21.27 -22.60 -39.74
N VAL A 8 21.94 -21.83 -38.88
CA VAL A 8 23.29 -21.31 -39.18
C VAL A 8 24.25 -21.89 -38.14
N ILE A 9 25.29 -22.53 -38.67
CA ILE A 9 26.34 -23.26 -37.99
C ILE A 9 27.66 -22.46 -38.07
N ALA A 10 28.41 -22.51 -36.95
CA ALA A 10 29.87 -22.42 -36.78
C ALA A 10 30.63 -21.10 -37.01
N ALA A 11 31.43 -20.73 -36.01
CA ALA A 11 32.90 -20.84 -36.10
C ALA A 11 33.53 -20.72 -34.69
N ALA A 12 34.09 -21.80 -34.17
CA ALA A 12 34.91 -21.81 -32.96
C ALA A 12 36.38 -21.60 -33.36
N VAL A 13 36.95 -20.47 -32.94
CA VAL A 13 38.40 -20.20 -33.04
C VAL A 13 39.03 -20.62 -31.72
N VAL A 14 39.82 -21.69 -31.74
CA VAL A 14 40.66 -22.11 -30.62
C VAL A 14 42.03 -21.46 -30.78
N ALA A 15 42.35 -20.50 -29.93
CA ALA A 15 43.67 -19.89 -29.83
C ALA A 15 44.54 -20.64 -28.79
N PRO A 16 45.86 -20.72 -28.99
CA PRO A 16 46.77 -21.43 -28.08
C PRO A 16 46.92 -20.72 -26.73
N LEU A 17 46.86 -21.52 -25.67
CA LEU A 17 47.14 -21.13 -24.29
C LEU A 17 48.65 -20.92 -24.11
N ALA A 18 49.09 -19.67 -23.96
CA ALA A 18 50.38 -19.35 -23.38
C ALA A 18 50.17 -19.09 -21.88
N SER A 19 50.57 -20.03 -21.03
CA SER A 19 50.63 -19.84 -19.58
C SER A 19 51.87 -19.02 -19.24
N VAL A 20 51.69 -17.70 -19.10
CA VAL A 20 52.64 -16.88 -18.34
C VAL A 20 52.44 -17.21 -16.86
N ALA A 21 53.52 -17.60 -16.19
CA ALA A 21 53.53 -17.73 -14.74
C ALA A 21 53.42 -16.33 -14.15
N ASP A 22 52.25 -16.01 -13.58
CA ASP A 22 52.05 -14.79 -12.82
C ASP A 22 52.96 -14.82 -11.60
N ALA A 23 53.86 -13.85 -11.51
CA ALA A 23 54.56 -13.56 -10.29
C ALA A 23 53.54 -13.16 -9.22
N GLU A 24 53.39 -13.97 -8.16
CA GLU A 24 52.74 -13.58 -6.92
C GLU A 24 53.53 -12.43 -6.29
N ALA A 25 53.32 -11.22 -6.80
CA ALA A 25 53.62 -10.03 -6.05
C ALA A 25 52.78 -10.11 -4.77
N CYS A 26 53.44 -10.04 -3.61
CA CYS A 26 52.84 -9.87 -2.30
C CYS A 26 52.11 -8.52 -2.22
N GLY A 27 51.06 -8.34 -3.03
CA GLY A 27 50.08 -7.29 -2.88
C GLY A 27 49.19 -7.69 -1.71
N GLY A 28 49.66 -7.41 -0.50
CA GLY A 28 48.80 -7.48 0.68
C GLY A 28 47.48 -6.79 0.35
N ALA A 29 46.37 -7.50 0.57
CA ALA A 29 45.05 -6.96 0.32
C ALA A 29 44.94 -5.62 1.06
N ILE A 30 45.00 -4.54 0.29
CA ILE A 30 44.70 -3.22 0.81
C ILE A 30 43.20 -3.29 1.04
N TRP A 31 42.81 -3.62 2.26
CA TRP A 31 41.44 -3.41 2.71
C TRP A 31 41.21 -1.92 2.53
N ARG A 32 40.53 -1.57 1.44
CA ARG A 32 39.94 -0.25 1.30
C ARG A 32 38.90 -0.25 2.40
N GLU A 33 39.24 0.35 3.54
CA GLU A 33 38.27 0.78 4.53
C GLU A 33 37.27 1.60 3.74
N SER A 34 36.16 0.95 3.39
CA SER A 34 35.05 1.62 2.78
C SER A 34 34.54 2.52 3.89
N ASN A 35 34.99 3.77 3.88
CA ASN A 35 34.34 4.87 4.56
C ASN A 35 32.98 5.08 3.87
N GLU A 36 32.14 4.05 3.85
CA GLU A 36 30.72 4.17 3.61
C GLU A 36 30.23 5.03 4.75
N ARG A 37 30.10 6.33 4.47
CA ARG A 37 29.44 7.25 5.37
C ARG A 37 28.13 6.58 5.80
N PRO A 38 27.83 6.53 7.11
CA PRO A 38 26.60 5.92 7.58
C PRO A 38 25.45 6.44 6.73
N LYS A 39 24.75 5.55 6.02
CA LYS A 39 23.64 5.95 5.16
C LYS A 39 22.67 6.75 6.01
N ALA A 40 22.46 8.02 5.66
CA ALA A 40 21.56 8.89 6.40
C ALA A 40 20.20 8.20 6.54
N LYS A 41 19.66 8.19 7.77
CA LYS A 41 18.33 7.61 8.03
C LYS A 41 17.30 8.31 7.13
N PRO A 42 16.37 7.58 6.50
CA PRO A 42 15.34 8.18 5.66
C PRO A 42 14.53 9.21 6.45
N THR A 43 14.19 10.34 5.81
CA THR A 43 13.29 11.33 6.42
C THR A 43 11.85 10.79 6.45
N PRO A 44 10.98 11.29 7.36
CA PRO A 44 9.56 10.92 7.36
C PRO A 44 8.89 11.13 5.99
N ALA A 45 9.22 12.20 5.28
CA ALA A 45 8.70 12.46 3.94
C ALA A 45 9.11 11.38 2.92
N ALA A 46 10.38 10.93 2.96
CA ALA A 46 10.86 9.86 2.08
C ALA A 46 10.17 8.52 2.38
N LEU A 47 9.92 8.22 3.65
CA LEU A 47 9.19 7.03 4.08
C LEU A 47 7.72 7.08 3.64
N VAL A 48 7.04 8.22 3.80
CA VAL A 48 5.66 8.39 3.33
C VAL A 48 5.58 8.21 1.82
N ALA A 49 6.47 8.84 1.04
CA ALA A 49 6.50 8.66 -0.42
C ALA A 49 6.72 7.18 -0.83
N LYS A 50 7.59 6.46 -0.12
CA LYS A 50 7.81 5.02 -0.32
C LYS A 50 6.55 4.20 0.02
N ALA A 51 5.83 4.57 1.07
CA ALA A 51 4.59 3.91 1.46
C ALA A 51 3.49 4.11 0.41
N GLU A 52 3.39 5.31 -0.19
CA GLU A 52 2.44 5.57 -1.29
C GLU A 52 2.73 4.71 -2.49
N LYS A 53 4.00 4.64 -2.89
CA LYS A 53 4.39 3.77 -3.99
C LYS A 53 4.03 2.31 -3.72
N SER A 54 4.21 1.88 -2.46
CA SER A 54 3.81 0.53 -2.03
C SER A 54 2.30 0.31 -2.11
N MET A 55 1.48 1.32 -1.78
CA MET A 55 0.01 1.26 -1.95
C MET A 55 -0.41 1.13 -3.41
N GLU A 56 0.20 1.90 -4.32
CA GLU A 56 -0.05 1.81 -5.77
C GLU A 56 0.27 0.41 -6.32
N ASP A 57 1.37 -0.16 -5.85
CA ASP A 57 1.82 -1.49 -6.23
C ASP A 57 0.93 -2.61 -5.63
N GLY A 58 0.02 -2.27 -4.71
CA GLY A 58 -0.85 -3.22 -4.00
C GLY A 58 -0.20 -3.89 -2.79
N LYS A 59 0.95 -3.38 -2.32
CA LYS A 59 1.72 -3.86 -1.17
C LYS A 59 1.33 -3.09 0.09
N GLY A 60 0.05 -3.20 0.48
CA GLY A 60 -0.49 -2.44 1.61
C GLY A 60 0.18 -2.74 2.95
N ASP A 61 0.61 -3.97 3.21
CA ASP A 61 1.32 -4.32 4.44
C ASP A 61 2.69 -3.62 4.53
N VAL A 62 3.42 -3.54 3.41
CA VAL A 62 4.68 -2.81 3.30
C VAL A 62 4.44 -1.31 3.51
N ALA A 63 3.37 -0.77 2.93
CA ALA A 63 2.99 0.63 3.12
C ALA A 63 2.73 0.95 4.60
N VAL A 64 1.91 0.14 5.28
CA VAL A 64 1.57 0.35 6.70
C VAL A 64 2.81 0.26 7.60
N LYS A 65 3.69 -0.73 7.38
CA LYS A 65 4.96 -0.82 8.13
C LYS A 65 5.83 0.41 7.89
N THR A 66 5.93 0.87 6.65
CA THR A 66 6.74 2.04 6.28
C THR A 66 6.21 3.34 6.91
N VAL A 67 4.88 3.53 6.98
CA VAL A 67 4.33 4.71 7.69
C VAL A 67 4.49 4.60 9.21
N LEU A 68 4.53 3.40 9.79
CA LEU A 68 4.85 3.19 11.21
C LEU A 68 6.32 3.47 11.53
N GLU A 69 7.23 3.26 10.57
CA GLU A 69 8.63 3.72 10.69
C GLU A 69 8.72 5.24 10.76
N ALA A 70 7.91 5.95 9.97
CA ALA A 70 7.87 7.41 9.99
C ALA A 70 7.13 7.97 11.23
N TYR A 71 6.02 7.33 11.60
CA TYR A 71 5.09 7.79 12.65
C TYR A 71 4.66 6.62 13.55
N PRO A 72 5.48 6.24 14.56
CA PRO A 72 5.23 5.05 15.39
C PRO A 72 3.94 5.09 16.24
N LYS A 73 3.35 6.28 16.42
CA LYS A 73 2.15 6.50 17.25
C LYS A 73 0.86 6.72 16.43
N LEU A 74 0.86 6.32 15.16
CA LEU A 74 -0.22 6.62 14.21
C LEU A 74 -1.59 6.06 14.64
N GLU A 75 -1.63 4.93 15.37
CA GLU A 75 -2.86 4.34 15.91
C GLU A 75 -3.66 5.34 16.77
N LYS A 76 -2.96 6.19 17.52
CA LYS A 76 -3.55 7.20 18.42
C LYS A 76 -3.62 8.59 17.79
N ALA A 77 -3.15 8.73 16.55
CA ALA A 77 -3.15 10.01 15.86
C ALA A 77 -4.57 10.38 15.41
N ALA A 78 -4.86 11.67 15.42
CA ALA A 78 -5.97 12.28 14.71
C ALA A 78 -5.39 13.23 13.66
N ALA A 79 -6.21 13.62 12.69
CA ALA A 79 -5.79 14.66 11.77
C ALA A 79 -5.39 15.93 12.54
N GLY A 80 -4.33 16.62 12.10
CA GLY A 80 -3.79 17.81 12.76
C GLY A 80 -3.13 18.78 11.79
N LYS A 81 -2.24 19.65 12.30
CA LYS A 81 -1.53 20.66 11.50
C LYS A 81 -0.38 20.08 10.65
N ASP A 82 0.10 18.89 10.98
CA ASP A 82 1.19 18.24 10.24
C ASP A 82 0.63 17.52 9.00
N ALA A 83 0.87 18.11 7.82
CA ALA A 83 0.41 17.56 6.55
C ALA A 83 1.02 16.18 6.24
N MET A 84 2.25 15.90 6.66
CA MET A 84 2.88 14.59 6.42
C MET A 84 2.33 13.52 7.36
N ALA A 85 2.06 13.87 8.62
CA ALA A 85 1.37 12.96 9.54
C ALA A 85 -0.05 12.64 9.06
N ASN A 86 -0.79 13.64 8.56
CA ASN A 86 -2.11 13.44 7.95
C ASN A 86 -2.05 12.52 6.73
N ARG A 87 -1.03 12.68 5.88
CA ARG A 87 -0.80 11.82 4.71
C ARG A 87 -0.48 10.38 5.11
N ALA A 88 0.35 10.18 6.14
CA ALA A 88 0.62 8.86 6.71
C ALA A 88 -0.64 8.21 7.29
N LEU A 89 -1.44 8.98 8.05
CA LEU A 89 -2.70 8.55 8.65
C LEU A 89 -3.69 8.08 7.56
N ARG A 90 -3.81 8.85 6.47
CA ARG A 90 -4.62 8.50 5.30
C ARG A 90 -4.21 7.16 4.71
N LEU A 91 -2.91 6.94 4.46
CA LEU A 91 -2.43 5.69 3.86
C LEU A 91 -2.71 4.48 4.76
N ALA A 92 -2.53 4.63 6.07
CA ALA A 92 -2.83 3.58 7.04
C ALA A 92 -4.34 3.23 7.06
N ALA A 93 -5.21 4.24 7.07
CA ALA A 93 -6.66 4.05 7.02
C ALA A 93 -7.10 3.36 5.72
N VAL A 94 -6.61 3.84 4.58
CA VAL A 94 -6.94 3.26 3.26
C VAL A 94 -6.42 1.82 3.12
N ALA A 95 -5.23 1.51 3.65
CA ALA A 95 -4.71 0.15 3.67
C ALA A 95 -5.60 -0.80 4.48
N ALA A 96 -6.09 -0.35 5.64
CA ALA A 96 -7.03 -1.12 6.45
C ALA A 96 -8.35 -1.35 5.71
N VAL A 97 -8.92 -0.34 5.08
CA VAL A 97 -10.14 -0.48 4.26
C VAL A 97 -9.95 -1.48 3.13
N ARG A 98 -8.89 -1.32 2.34
CA ARG A 98 -8.65 -2.15 1.14
C ARG A 98 -8.22 -3.58 1.43
N SER A 99 -7.82 -3.86 2.67
CA SER A 99 -7.52 -5.21 3.17
C SER A 99 -8.63 -5.78 4.06
N ASN A 100 -9.81 -5.14 4.12
CA ASN A 100 -10.92 -5.56 4.98
C ASN A 100 -10.51 -5.71 6.47
N GLY A 101 -9.65 -4.82 6.95
CA GLY A 101 -9.12 -4.82 8.31
C GLY A 101 -7.91 -5.73 8.53
N ASP A 102 -7.43 -6.48 7.54
CA ASP A 102 -6.29 -7.39 7.74
C ASP A 102 -4.96 -6.63 7.96
N GLN A 103 -4.78 -5.49 7.29
CA GLN A 103 -3.60 -4.64 7.39
C GLN A 103 -3.95 -3.33 8.11
N SER A 104 -3.65 -3.24 9.40
CA SER A 104 -3.94 -2.05 10.20
C SER A 104 -2.80 -1.70 11.13
N VAL A 105 -2.71 -0.41 11.48
CA VAL A 105 -1.85 0.07 12.57
C VAL A 105 -2.41 -0.27 13.95
N VAL A 106 -3.71 -0.58 14.05
CA VAL A 106 -4.36 -0.94 15.32
C VAL A 106 -3.80 -2.27 15.81
N GLY A 107 -3.22 -2.24 17.01
CA GLY A 107 -2.48 -3.37 17.57
C GLY A 107 -1.14 -3.67 16.90
N ALA A 108 -0.65 -2.86 15.96
CA ALA A 108 0.68 -3.07 15.38
C ALA A 108 1.78 -2.85 16.42
N LYS A 109 2.87 -3.62 16.35
CA LYS A 109 4.07 -3.35 17.16
C LYS A 109 4.90 -2.28 16.45
N ALA A 110 5.11 -1.17 17.13
CA ALA A 110 5.96 -0.08 16.66
C ALA A 110 7.40 -0.58 16.41
N PRO A 111 8.12 0.02 15.45
CA PRO A 111 9.52 -0.28 15.26
C PRO A 111 10.33 0.18 16.48
N VAL A 112 11.37 -0.58 16.82
CA VAL A 112 12.27 -0.28 17.94
C VAL A 112 13.69 -0.21 17.40
N SER A 113 14.41 0.86 17.75
CA SER A 113 15.82 1.02 17.44
C SER A 113 16.58 1.14 18.75
N TYR A 114 17.60 0.31 18.95
CA TYR A 114 18.46 0.34 20.13
C TYR A 114 19.90 -0.04 19.75
N PHE A 115 20.87 0.47 20.51
CA PHE A 115 22.26 0.07 20.39
C PHE A 115 22.49 -1.16 21.27
N ASP A 116 22.92 -2.26 20.66
CA ASP A 116 23.30 -3.48 21.37
C ASP A 116 24.75 -3.35 21.85
N TYR A 117 24.92 -3.15 23.16
CA TYR A 117 26.24 -2.94 23.76
C TYR A 117 27.08 -4.21 23.82
N ASP A 118 26.47 -5.39 23.81
CA ASP A 118 27.20 -6.67 23.87
C ASP A 118 27.93 -6.94 22.53
N TYR A 119 27.35 -6.45 21.44
CA TYR A 119 27.85 -6.67 20.08
C TYR A 119 28.27 -5.40 19.33
N GLY A 120 28.17 -4.22 19.95
CA GLY A 120 28.57 -2.94 19.37
C GLY A 120 27.83 -2.55 18.09
N GLN A 121 26.56 -2.94 17.95
CA GLN A 121 25.79 -2.79 16.71
C GLN A 121 24.43 -2.12 16.92
N ASP A 122 23.99 -1.34 15.93
CA ASP A 122 22.63 -0.79 15.90
C ASP A 122 21.63 -1.89 15.49
N VAL A 123 20.70 -2.22 16.39
CA VAL A 123 19.62 -3.15 16.11
C VAL A 123 18.36 -2.37 15.75
N ASN A 124 17.81 -2.66 14.56
CA ASN A 124 16.55 -2.09 14.09
C ASN A 124 15.51 -3.19 13.94
N VAL A 125 14.55 -3.22 14.86
CA VAL A 125 13.40 -4.12 14.80
C VAL A 125 12.30 -3.43 14.00
N PRO A 126 11.91 -3.96 12.82
CA PRO A 126 10.89 -3.33 11.99
C PRO A 126 9.50 -3.43 12.63
N ALA A 127 8.59 -2.58 12.18
CA ALA A 127 7.20 -2.65 12.59
C ALA A 127 6.59 -4.02 12.24
N LYS A 128 5.81 -4.59 13.16
CA LYS A 128 5.11 -5.87 12.95
C LYS A 128 3.61 -5.65 13.02
N LEU A 129 2.94 -5.86 11.89
CA LEU A 129 1.48 -5.89 11.84
C LEU A 129 0.97 -7.13 12.56
N GLN A 130 -0.17 -7.00 13.22
CA GLN A 130 -0.89 -8.13 13.80
C GLN A 130 -2.09 -8.43 12.92
N ALA A 131 -2.27 -9.71 12.54
CA ALA A 131 -3.52 -10.14 11.92
C ALA A 131 -4.68 -9.96 12.92
N PRO A 132 -5.89 -9.62 12.45
CA PRO A 132 -7.07 -9.62 13.32
C PRO A 132 -7.34 -11.04 13.79
N LYS A 133 -7.70 -11.23 15.06
CA LYS A 133 -7.99 -12.55 15.61
C LYS A 133 -9.45 -12.93 15.41
N THR A 134 -10.33 -11.93 15.40
CA THR A 134 -11.78 -12.12 15.27
C THR A 134 -12.40 -11.21 14.21
N ALA A 135 -13.69 -11.39 13.93
CA ALA A 135 -14.43 -10.49 13.05
C ALA A 135 -14.67 -9.11 13.70
N GLU A 136 -14.79 -9.07 15.01
CA GLU A 136 -14.89 -7.85 15.81
C GLU A 136 -13.59 -7.04 15.72
N ASP A 137 -12.42 -7.69 15.72
CA ASP A 137 -11.13 -7.01 15.50
C ASP A 137 -11.08 -6.36 14.11
N ARG A 138 -11.57 -7.03 13.06
CA ARG A 138 -11.67 -6.45 11.71
C ARG A 138 -12.59 -5.24 11.71
N THR A 139 -13.75 -5.36 12.33
CA THR A 139 -14.73 -4.28 12.45
C THR A 139 -14.13 -3.07 13.17
N ALA A 140 -13.46 -3.28 14.31
CA ALA A 140 -12.80 -2.20 15.06
C ALA A 140 -11.72 -1.47 14.23
N ARG A 141 -11.03 -2.19 13.35
CA ARG A 141 -10.03 -1.60 12.43
C ARG A 141 -10.67 -0.79 11.31
N LEU A 142 -11.81 -1.22 10.79
CA LEU A 142 -12.59 -0.46 9.81
C LEU A 142 -13.18 0.81 10.45
N GLU A 143 -13.73 0.69 11.66
CA GLU A 143 -14.22 1.83 12.44
C GLU A 143 -13.12 2.86 12.74
N TRP A 144 -11.93 2.39 13.12
CA TRP A 144 -10.76 3.27 13.26
C TRP A 144 -10.44 4.01 11.96
N SER A 145 -10.55 3.31 10.81
CA SER A 145 -10.28 3.89 9.50
C SER A 145 -11.32 4.95 9.12
N ILE A 146 -12.61 4.68 9.37
CA ILE A 146 -13.70 5.66 9.20
C ILE A 146 -13.43 6.89 10.05
N LYS A 147 -13.11 6.71 11.34
CA LYS A 147 -12.79 7.83 12.24
C LYS A 147 -11.61 8.66 11.75
N ALA A 148 -10.53 8.01 11.31
CA ALA A 148 -9.35 8.70 10.77
C ALA A 148 -9.71 9.50 9.50
N LEU A 149 -10.42 8.88 8.55
CA LEU A 149 -10.81 9.51 7.29
C LEU A 149 -11.84 10.64 7.48
N ARG A 150 -12.78 10.51 8.44
CA ARG A 150 -13.67 11.61 8.83
C ARG A 150 -12.89 12.79 9.38
N SER A 151 -11.92 12.56 10.28
CA SER A 151 -11.09 13.65 10.82
C SER A 151 -10.28 14.37 9.72
N LEU A 152 -9.82 13.64 8.70
CA LEU A 152 -9.14 14.22 7.54
C LEU A 152 -10.12 14.99 6.63
N HIS A 153 -11.33 14.45 6.44
CA HIS A 153 -12.38 15.09 5.66
C HIS A 153 -12.84 16.40 6.29
N GLU A 154 -13.00 16.45 7.62
CA GLU A 154 -13.33 17.68 8.35
C GLU A 154 -12.30 18.80 8.12
N GLN A 155 -11.02 18.46 7.96
CA GLN A 155 -9.96 19.43 7.66
C GLN A 155 -9.92 19.86 6.19
N SER A 156 -10.54 19.09 5.31
CA SER A 156 -10.46 19.28 3.86
C SER A 156 -11.76 18.80 3.19
N PRO A 157 -12.92 19.41 3.50
CA PRO A 157 -14.23 18.90 3.09
C PRO A 157 -14.42 18.90 1.57
N ASN A 158 -13.68 19.74 0.86
CA ASN A 158 -13.72 19.85 -0.60
C ASN A 158 -12.68 18.99 -1.31
N ASN A 159 -11.94 18.12 -0.60
CA ASN A 159 -10.95 17.26 -1.22
C ASN A 159 -11.60 15.96 -1.74
N PRO A 160 -11.78 15.79 -3.06
CA PRO A 160 -12.51 14.64 -3.60
C PRO A 160 -11.80 13.30 -3.34
N THR A 161 -10.47 13.30 -3.19
CA THR A 161 -9.72 12.09 -2.86
C THR A 161 -10.08 11.59 -1.46
N ILE A 162 -10.08 12.48 -0.45
CA ILE A 162 -10.42 12.11 0.92
C ILE A 162 -11.90 11.70 1.02
N THR A 163 -12.79 12.42 0.34
CA THR A 163 -14.22 12.08 0.30
C THR A 163 -14.46 10.72 -0.35
N GLY A 164 -13.75 10.40 -1.43
CA GLY A 164 -13.83 9.09 -2.10
C GLY A 164 -13.32 7.95 -1.22
N GLU A 165 -12.18 8.15 -0.54
CA GLU A 165 -11.60 7.18 0.40
C GLU A 165 -12.50 6.98 1.63
N LEU A 166 -13.14 8.04 2.15
CA LEU A 166 -14.15 7.93 3.21
C LEU A 166 -15.37 7.14 2.73
N GLY A 167 -15.87 7.41 1.53
CA GLY A 167 -16.94 6.63 0.91
C GLY A 167 -16.58 5.15 0.74
N GLU A 168 -15.34 4.83 0.34
CA GLU A 168 -14.83 3.45 0.30
C GLU A 168 -14.90 2.78 1.69
N ALA A 169 -14.45 3.50 2.74
CA ALA A 169 -14.43 2.99 4.12
C ALA A 169 -15.83 2.71 4.67
N LEU A 170 -16.74 3.66 4.48
CA LEU A 170 -18.15 3.55 4.87
C LEU A 170 -18.82 2.39 4.12
N ALA A 171 -18.57 2.24 2.82
CA ALA A 171 -19.12 1.15 2.02
C ALA A 171 -18.64 -0.25 2.44
N ALA A 172 -17.51 -0.34 3.14
CA ALA A 172 -16.95 -1.59 3.65
C ALA A 172 -17.47 -1.97 5.04
N THR A 173 -18.23 -1.09 5.68
CA THR A 173 -18.65 -1.25 7.09
C THR A 173 -20.18 -1.29 7.18
N PRO A 174 -20.79 -2.36 7.74
CA PRO A 174 -22.24 -2.47 7.86
C PRO A 174 -22.87 -1.28 8.59
N GLY A 175 -24.00 -0.79 8.08
CA GLY A 175 -24.75 0.31 8.69
C GLY A 175 -24.39 1.71 8.16
N HIS A 176 -23.37 1.82 7.29
CA HIS A 176 -22.92 3.07 6.69
C HIS A 176 -23.25 3.20 5.19
N GLU A 177 -24.07 2.29 4.64
CA GLU A 177 -24.31 2.16 3.20
C GLU A 177 -24.95 3.40 2.59
N THR A 178 -25.85 4.06 3.31
CA THR A 178 -26.56 5.25 2.82
C THR A 178 -25.61 6.44 2.68
N GLU A 179 -24.81 6.72 3.70
CA GLU A 179 -23.79 7.78 3.69
C GLU A 179 -22.73 7.51 2.61
N ALA A 180 -22.26 6.26 2.51
CA ALA A 180 -21.32 5.85 1.47
C ALA A 180 -21.86 6.08 0.06
N LEU A 181 -23.11 5.66 -0.19
CA LEU A 181 -23.76 5.81 -1.49
C LEU A 181 -23.91 7.28 -1.88
N GLU A 182 -24.25 8.14 -0.93
CA GLU A 182 -24.37 9.58 -1.15
C GLU A 182 -23.02 10.18 -1.55
N LEU A 183 -21.97 10.02 -0.74
CA LEU A 183 -20.65 10.60 -0.99
C LEU A 183 -20.08 10.13 -2.33
N LEU A 184 -20.12 8.82 -2.58
CA LEU A 184 -19.57 8.24 -3.80
C LEU A 184 -20.39 8.62 -5.05
N SER A 185 -21.72 8.74 -4.94
CA SER A 185 -22.56 9.18 -6.07
C SER A 185 -22.29 10.64 -6.43
N GLN A 186 -22.20 11.54 -5.44
CA GLN A 186 -21.93 12.95 -5.68
C GLN A 186 -20.58 13.18 -6.39
N LEU A 187 -19.55 12.42 -6.02
CA LEU A 187 -18.26 12.46 -6.70
C LEU A 187 -18.34 11.86 -8.11
N SER A 188 -19.01 10.72 -8.26
CA SER A 188 -19.18 10.07 -9.58
C SER A 188 -19.95 10.95 -10.56
N ASP A 189 -21.00 11.65 -10.13
CA ASP A 189 -21.82 12.51 -11.00
C ASP A 189 -21.03 13.73 -11.51
N LYS A 190 -19.97 14.12 -10.79
CA LYS A 190 -19.05 15.20 -11.16
C LYS A 190 -17.75 14.70 -11.81
N ASP A 191 -17.64 13.39 -12.07
CA ASP A 191 -16.41 12.75 -12.57
C ASP A 191 -15.18 12.99 -11.66
N LEU A 192 -15.41 13.12 -10.34
CA LEU A 192 -14.38 13.38 -9.33
C LEU A 192 -13.97 12.11 -8.56
N LEU A 193 -14.53 10.95 -8.89
CA LEU A 193 -14.20 9.68 -8.23
C LEU A 193 -12.87 9.13 -8.79
N GLY A 194 -11.80 9.29 -8.02
CA GLY A 194 -10.44 9.13 -8.53
C GLY A 194 -9.82 7.73 -8.47
N THR A 195 -10.54 6.71 -7.98
CA THR A 195 -9.97 5.36 -7.79
C THR A 195 -10.90 4.26 -8.33
N PRO A 196 -10.35 3.15 -8.87
CA PRO A 196 -11.16 1.99 -9.23
C PRO A 196 -11.84 1.36 -8.00
N GLN A 197 -11.20 1.37 -6.83
CA GLN A 197 -11.77 0.85 -5.59
C GLN A 197 -13.07 1.57 -5.20
N ALA A 198 -13.11 2.91 -5.32
CA ALA A 198 -14.31 3.69 -5.06
C ALA A 198 -15.44 3.38 -6.04
N TYR A 199 -15.12 3.22 -7.34
CA TYR A 199 -16.12 2.79 -8.32
C TYR A 199 -16.65 1.37 -8.05
N SER A 200 -15.79 0.45 -7.61
CA SER A 200 -16.22 -0.89 -7.19
C SER A 200 -17.16 -0.85 -5.99
N ALA A 201 -16.85 -0.03 -4.97
CA ALA A 201 -17.72 0.18 -3.82
C ALA A 201 -19.08 0.78 -4.24
N LEU A 202 -19.06 1.81 -5.09
CA LEU A 202 -20.27 2.44 -5.61
C LEU A 202 -21.14 1.48 -6.42
N ALA A 203 -20.52 0.63 -7.25
CA ALA A 203 -21.23 -0.40 -7.99
C ALA A 203 -21.97 -1.39 -7.09
N ARG A 204 -21.31 -1.85 -6.01
CA ARG A 204 -21.90 -2.75 -5.02
C ARG A 204 -23.11 -2.10 -4.34
N LEU A 205 -22.96 -0.88 -3.84
CA LEU A 205 -24.03 -0.14 -3.17
C LEU A 205 -25.23 0.09 -4.10
N ARG A 206 -24.98 0.48 -5.36
CA ARG A 206 -26.05 0.65 -6.37
C ARG A 206 -26.76 -0.66 -6.68
N PHE A 207 -26.03 -1.78 -6.76
CA PHE A 207 -26.63 -3.09 -6.98
C PHE A 207 -27.55 -3.50 -5.81
N GLN A 208 -27.09 -3.29 -4.57
CA GLN A 208 -27.89 -3.56 -3.36
C GLN A 208 -29.18 -2.74 -3.30
N GLN A 209 -29.19 -1.54 -3.89
CA GLN A 209 -30.38 -0.67 -4.02
C GLN A 209 -31.25 -1.01 -5.26
N GLY A 210 -30.95 -2.08 -5.99
CA GLY A 210 -31.67 -2.45 -7.22
C GLY A 210 -31.37 -1.56 -8.44
N LEU A 211 -30.38 -0.66 -8.34
CA LEU A 211 -29.96 0.24 -9.42
C LEU A 211 -28.99 -0.45 -10.39
N THR A 212 -29.42 -1.57 -10.98
CA THR A 212 -28.57 -2.49 -11.77
C THR A 212 -27.85 -1.80 -12.93
N LYS A 213 -28.53 -0.92 -13.68
CA LYS A 213 -27.92 -0.14 -14.78
C LYS A 213 -26.79 0.78 -14.27
N LYS A 214 -27.05 1.57 -13.21
CA LYS A 214 -26.05 2.48 -12.62
C LYS A 214 -24.90 1.72 -11.96
N SER A 215 -25.15 0.51 -11.47
CA SER A 215 -24.12 -0.39 -10.97
C SER A 215 -23.21 -0.88 -12.10
N ALA A 216 -23.78 -1.32 -13.22
CA ALA A 216 -23.01 -1.72 -14.41
C ALA A 216 -22.14 -0.59 -14.96
N GLU A 217 -22.67 0.64 -15.02
CA GLU A 217 -21.90 1.84 -15.42
C GLU A 217 -20.71 2.11 -14.49
N ALA A 218 -20.89 1.98 -13.16
CA ALA A 218 -19.81 2.13 -12.20
C ALA A 218 -18.75 1.01 -12.34
N LEU A 219 -19.16 -0.25 -12.58
CA LEU A 219 -18.23 -1.34 -12.87
C LEU A 219 -17.45 -1.11 -14.16
N GLN A 220 -18.10 -0.59 -15.20
CA GLN A 220 -17.42 -0.24 -16.45
C GLN A 220 -16.33 0.82 -16.20
N ARG A 221 -16.64 1.88 -15.42
CA ARG A 221 -15.65 2.88 -15.01
C ARG A 221 -14.51 2.28 -14.20
N CYS A 222 -14.81 1.40 -13.24
CA CYS A 222 -13.79 0.68 -12.48
C CYS A 222 -12.82 -0.07 -13.41
N ASN A 223 -13.35 -0.90 -14.31
CA ASN A 223 -12.54 -1.70 -15.23
C ASN A 223 -11.73 -0.85 -16.21
N ALA A 224 -12.20 0.34 -16.56
CA ALA A 224 -11.44 1.28 -17.39
C ALA A 224 -10.22 1.88 -16.65
N MET A 225 -10.23 1.90 -15.32
CA MET A 225 -9.18 2.51 -14.49
C MET A 225 -8.10 1.53 -14.01
N THR A 226 -8.28 0.23 -14.18
CA THR A 226 -7.35 -0.78 -13.67
C THR A 226 -7.29 -2.00 -14.55
N ASN A 227 -6.09 -2.54 -14.72
CA ASN A 227 -5.86 -3.84 -15.34
C ASN A 227 -5.87 -5.00 -14.33
N LYS A 228 -6.19 -4.74 -13.05
CA LYS A 228 -6.27 -5.74 -11.98
C LYS A 228 -7.73 -6.16 -11.76
N PRO A 229 -8.20 -7.31 -12.27
CA PRO A 229 -9.60 -7.71 -12.17
C PRO A 229 -10.09 -7.86 -10.72
N ALA A 230 -9.18 -8.21 -9.81
CA ALA A 230 -9.48 -8.34 -8.38
C ALA A 230 -9.97 -7.04 -7.72
N VAL A 231 -9.74 -5.87 -8.34
CA VAL A 231 -10.19 -4.58 -7.80
C VAL A 231 -11.68 -4.32 -8.08
N CYS A 232 -12.17 -4.72 -9.26
CA CYS A 232 -13.53 -4.45 -9.74
C CYS A 232 -14.49 -5.64 -9.60
N GLY A 233 -13.99 -6.76 -9.06
CA GLY A 233 -14.77 -7.97 -8.88
C GLY A 233 -15.73 -7.89 -7.70
N PRO A 234 -16.71 -8.82 -7.62
CA PRO A 234 -17.56 -8.93 -6.44
C PRO A 234 -16.68 -9.24 -5.22
N GLN A 235 -16.44 -8.23 -4.40
CA GLN A 235 -16.06 -8.43 -3.01
C GLN A 235 -17.30 -9.00 -2.33
N LEU A 236 -17.48 -10.32 -2.46
CA LEU A 236 -18.50 -11.03 -1.72
C LEU A 236 -18.25 -10.71 -0.23
N PRO A 237 -19.27 -10.27 0.52
CA PRO A 237 -19.11 -10.15 1.96
C PRO A 237 -18.66 -11.51 2.44
N THR A 238 -17.44 -11.58 2.97
CA THR A 238 -17.01 -12.73 3.75
C THR A 238 -17.78 -12.64 5.05
N ASN A 239 -19.05 -13.04 5.04
CA ASN A 239 -19.78 -13.28 6.26
C ASN A 239 -18.89 -14.23 7.08
N PRO A 240 -18.50 -13.85 8.31
CA PRO A 240 -17.99 -14.86 9.22
C PRO A 240 -19.15 -15.85 9.44
N ALA A 241 -18.96 -17.07 8.96
CA ALA A 241 -19.75 -18.21 9.41
C ALA A 241 -19.50 -18.46 10.89
#